data_AF-A0A3D8PP76-F1
#
_entry.id   AF-A0A3D8PP76-F1
#
_cell.length_a   1.000
_cell.length_b   1.000
_cell.length_c   1.000
_cell.angle_alpha   90.00
_cell.angle_beta   90.00
_cell.angle_gamma   90.00
#
_symmetry.space_group_name_H-M   'P 1'
#
loop_
_entity.id
_entity.type
_entity.pdbx_description
1 polymer ?
#
loop_
_entity_poly.entity_id
_entity_poly.type
_entity_poly.pdbx_seq_one_letter_code
_entity_poly.pdbx_strand_id
1 'polypeptide(L)'
;MELKNNRFLPLNLQFFADPDPEPTPDPEPIPDPEPTPDPEPIPDPEPSKEKTYSQEEMEEIIKQRVAREKKAAEKAVQEAEKLAKMNEEQKRQYEFEKLQKELEDYKKKDAYNTMSKEASKMLVEHEIVADEKVLSFVVKETADETKDMVNAFVDLIKEKVQDGVKKALAGTSPKKNNTTPGTATSKEEIMKEKDSIKRQKLIQENIHLFK
;
A
#
# COMPACT_ATOMS: atom_id res chain seq x y z
N MET A 1 53.35 -8.34 5.45
CA MET A 1 52.20 -9.25 5.60
C MET A 1 51.73 -9.14 7.03
N GLU A 2 50.64 -8.40 7.28
CA GLU A 2 49.97 -8.42 8.59
C GLU A 2 48.52 -8.80 8.36
N LEU A 3 48.16 -10.04 8.74
CA LEU A 3 46.78 -10.49 8.83
C LEU A 3 46.20 -9.92 10.13
N LYS A 4 45.40 -8.86 10.01
CA LYS A 4 44.60 -8.33 11.11
C LYS A 4 43.12 -8.60 10.86
N ASN A 5 42.49 -9.11 11.92
CA ASN A 5 41.07 -9.07 12.24
C ASN A 5 40.27 -10.34 11.93
N ASN A 6 40.36 -11.29 12.87
CA ASN A 6 39.24 -12.14 13.28
C ASN A 6 38.01 -11.27 13.53
N ARG A 7 37.13 -11.13 12.54
CA ARG A 7 35.75 -10.70 12.77
C ARG A 7 34.94 -11.91 13.25
N PHE A 8 35.09 -12.24 14.53
CA PHE A 8 34.05 -12.98 15.22
C PHE A 8 32.78 -12.11 15.19
N LEU A 9 31.72 -12.62 14.56
CA LEU A 9 30.40 -12.01 14.59
C LEU A 9 29.99 -11.86 16.07
N PRO A 10 29.54 -10.68 16.52
CA PRO A 10 28.92 -10.56 17.83
C PRO A 10 27.59 -11.33 17.80
N LEU A 11 27.62 -12.58 18.26
CA LEU A 11 26.43 -13.37 18.49
C LEU A 11 25.78 -12.83 19.77
N ASN A 12 24.69 -12.07 19.62
CA ASN A 12 23.81 -11.68 20.72
C ASN A 12 23.03 -12.92 21.20
N LEU A 13 23.71 -13.79 21.94
CA LEU A 13 23.17 -15.03 22.52
C LEU A 13 22.18 -14.77 23.67
N GLN A 14 22.01 -13.52 24.11
CA GLN A 14 21.12 -13.15 25.21
C GLN A 14 19.62 -13.17 24.85
N PHE A 15 19.25 -13.31 23.58
CA PHE A 15 17.85 -13.42 23.16
C PHE A 15 17.34 -14.87 23.01
N PHE A 16 18.20 -15.87 23.32
CA PHE A 16 17.86 -17.30 23.28
C PHE A 16 17.97 -17.99 24.65
N ALA A 17 18.19 -17.24 25.74
CA ALA A 17 18.02 -17.76 27.08
C ALA A 17 16.56 -17.55 27.48
N ASP A 18 15.77 -18.62 27.45
CA ASP A 18 14.46 -18.67 28.09
C ASP A 18 14.61 -18.26 29.57
N PRO A 19 13.62 -17.58 30.18
CA PRO A 19 13.70 -17.22 31.59
C PRO A 19 13.83 -18.48 32.45
N ASP A 20 14.80 -18.47 33.37
CA ASP A 20 15.01 -19.53 34.35
C ASP A 20 13.66 -19.91 35.01
N PRO A 21 13.31 -21.21 35.08
CA PRO A 21 12.13 -21.62 35.82
C PRO A 21 12.33 -21.28 37.31
N GLU A 22 11.34 -20.62 37.91
CA GLU A 22 11.33 -20.35 39.35
C GLU A 22 11.51 -21.67 40.15
N PRO A 23 12.22 -21.63 41.29
CA PRO A 23 12.41 -22.81 42.12
C PRO A 23 11.06 -23.26 42.67
N THR A 24 10.64 -24.47 42.28
CA THR A 24 9.49 -25.13 42.89
C THR A 24 9.83 -25.52 44.32
N PRO A 25 8.90 -25.39 45.28
CA PRO A 25 9.12 -25.82 46.66
C PRO A 25 9.30 -27.33 46.72
N ASP A 26 10.25 -27.74 47.55
CA ASP A 26 10.63 -29.13 47.82
C ASP A 26 9.38 -29.95 48.23
N PRO A 27 9.08 -31.09 47.58
CA PRO A 27 7.98 -31.94 47.99
C PRO A 27 8.24 -32.53 49.38
N GLU A 28 7.24 -32.44 50.27
CA GLU A 28 7.29 -33.05 51.61
C GLU A 28 7.59 -34.56 51.55
N PRO A 29 8.30 -35.11 52.56
CA PRO A 29 8.67 -36.52 52.56
C PRO A 29 7.41 -37.40 52.66
N ILE A 30 7.22 -38.24 51.65
CA ILE A 30 6.20 -39.29 51.64
C ILE A 30 6.61 -40.32 52.72
N PRO A 31 5.69 -40.74 53.61
CA PRO A 31 6.01 -41.73 54.64
C PRO A 31 6.39 -43.08 54.03
N ASP A 32 7.37 -43.73 54.65
CA ASP A 32 7.91 -45.04 54.25
C ASP A 32 6.78 -46.08 54.12
N PRO A 33 6.69 -46.82 53.01
CA PRO A 33 5.74 -47.92 52.90
C PRO A 33 6.12 -49.06 53.88
N GLU A 34 5.12 -49.61 54.56
CA GLU A 34 5.28 -50.77 55.44
C GLU A 34 5.92 -51.96 54.71
N PRO A 35 6.72 -52.81 55.40
CA PRO A 35 7.41 -53.92 54.78
C PRO A 35 6.41 -54.93 54.23
N THR A 36 6.39 -55.08 52.91
CA THR A 36 5.72 -56.19 52.24
C THR A 36 6.40 -57.51 52.62
N PRO A 37 5.63 -58.58 52.88
CA PRO A 37 6.19 -59.89 53.21
C PRO A 37 7.08 -60.43 52.08
N ASP A 38 8.14 -61.11 52.48
CA ASP A 38 9.20 -61.67 51.65
C ASP A 38 8.62 -62.49 50.47
N PRO A 39 8.99 -62.20 49.20
CA PRO A 39 8.53 -62.99 48.07
C PRO A 39 9.10 -64.41 48.15
N GLU A 40 8.25 -65.41 47.92
CA GLU A 40 8.66 -66.80 47.76
C GLU A 40 9.76 -66.93 46.69
N PRO A 41 10.71 -67.88 46.83
CA PRO A 41 11.85 -68.00 45.94
C PRO A 41 11.39 -68.29 44.51
N ILE A 42 11.66 -67.34 43.61
CA ILE A 42 11.48 -67.50 42.17
C ILE A 42 12.48 -68.58 41.70
N PRO A 43 12.05 -69.62 40.97
CA PRO A 43 12.95 -70.64 40.45
C PRO A 43 13.98 -70.03 39.49
N ASP A 44 15.22 -70.51 39.58
CA ASP A 44 16.38 -70.08 38.78
C ASP A 44 16.01 -69.93 37.28
N PRO A 45 16.37 -68.81 36.61
CA PRO A 45 16.18 -68.69 35.18
C PRO A 45 17.07 -69.71 34.46
N GLU A 46 16.45 -70.58 33.67
CA GLU A 46 17.15 -71.51 32.78
C GLU A 46 18.18 -70.75 31.92
N PRO A 47 19.36 -71.35 31.63
CA PRO A 47 20.41 -70.69 30.88
C PRO A 47 19.89 -70.27 29.51
N SER A 48 19.78 -68.95 29.28
CA SER A 48 19.46 -68.41 27.97
C SER A 48 20.53 -68.89 26.99
N LYS A 49 20.14 -69.74 26.05
CA LYS A 49 20.98 -70.16 24.93
C LYS A 49 21.50 -68.90 24.23
N GLU A 50 22.79 -68.60 24.38
CA GLU A 50 23.47 -67.62 23.54
C GLU A 50 23.25 -68.03 22.09
N LYS A 51 22.48 -67.23 21.33
CA LYS A 51 22.30 -67.46 19.89
C LYS A 51 23.61 -67.16 19.19
N THR A 52 24.37 -68.20 18.88
CA THR A 52 25.51 -68.10 17.95
C THR A 52 24.95 -67.99 16.54
N TYR A 53 24.99 -66.79 15.96
CA TYR A 53 24.59 -66.58 14.57
C TYR A 53 25.57 -67.29 13.64
N SER A 54 25.05 -67.99 12.62
CA SER A 54 25.85 -68.47 11.51
C SER A 54 26.42 -67.28 10.72
N GLN A 55 27.58 -67.48 10.09
CA GLN A 55 28.21 -66.47 9.25
C GLN A 55 27.28 -66.02 8.10
N GLU A 56 26.46 -66.94 7.58
CA GLU A 56 25.44 -66.69 6.56
C GLU A 56 24.28 -65.81 7.08
N GLU A 57 23.82 -66.06 8.31
CA GLU A 57 22.77 -65.25 8.95
C GLU A 57 23.28 -63.82 9.24
N MET A 58 24.55 -63.68 9.61
CA MET A 58 25.19 -62.37 9.77
C MET A 58 25.29 -61.61 8.44
N GLU A 59 25.67 -62.27 7.35
CA GLU A 59 25.72 -61.65 6.02
C GLU A 59 24.34 -61.19 5.56
N GLU A 60 23.29 -61.97 5.83
CA GLU A 60 21.92 -61.58 5.48
C GLU A 60 21.42 -60.37 6.29
N ILE A 61 21.74 -60.33 7.60
CA ILE A 61 21.45 -59.17 8.47
C ILE A 61 22.20 -57.93 8.00
N ILE A 62 23.49 -58.06 7.65
CA ILE A 62 24.30 -56.94 7.12
C ILE A 62 23.71 -56.44 5.81
N LYS A 63 23.34 -57.35 4.89
CA LYS A 63 22.75 -56.99 3.60
C LYS A 63 21.40 -56.28 3.78
N GLN A 64 20.54 -56.76 4.68
CA GLN A 64 19.28 -56.09 5.01
C GLN A 64 19.51 -54.70 5.61
N ARG A 65 20.50 -54.56 6.50
CA ARG A 65 20.83 -53.29 7.15
C ARG A 65 21.39 -52.28 6.15
N VAL A 66 22.31 -52.70 5.29
CA VAL A 66 22.85 -51.88 4.20
C VAL A 66 21.75 -51.48 3.21
N ALA A 67 20.83 -52.38 2.87
CA ALA A 67 19.71 -52.06 2.00
C ALA A 67 18.76 -51.02 2.64
N ARG A 68 18.49 -51.15 3.95
CA ARG A 68 17.67 -50.18 4.70
C ARG A 68 18.35 -48.82 4.79
N GLU A 69 19.65 -48.79 5.06
CA GLU A 69 20.44 -47.56 5.15
C GLU A 69 20.56 -46.86 3.79
N LYS A 70 20.84 -47.59 2.71
CA LYS A 70 20.84 -47.02 1.35
C LYS A 70 19.50 -46.41 0.99
N LYS A 71 18.39 -47.10 1.29
CA LYS A 71 17.03 -46.59 1.03
C LYS A 71 16.69 -45.38 1.89
N ALA A 72 17.16 -45.32 3.14
CA ALA A 72 17.00 -44.16 4.01
C ALA A 72 17.82 -42.96 3.52
N ALA A 73 19.08 -43.19 3.12
CA ALA A 73 19.95 -42.17 2.55
C ALA A 73 19.41 -41.60 1.24
N GLU A 74 18.91 -42.45 0.34
CA GLU A 74 18.33 -42.02 -0.94
C GLU A 74 17.07 -41.16 -0.72
N LYS A 75 16.20 -41.53 0.24
CA LYS A 75 15.06 -40.70 0.63
C LYS A 75 15.49 -39.36 1.22
N ALA A 76 16.50 -39.35 2.09
CA ALA A 76 17.03 -38.12 2.68
C ALA A 76 17.61 -37.17 1.62
N VAL A 77 18.31 -37.72 0.62
CA VAL A 77 18.84 -36.95 -0.53
C VAL A 77 17.71 -36.40 -1.38
N GLN A 78 16.70 -37.19 -1.72
CA GLN A 78 15.56 -36.74 -2.53
C GLN A 78 14.73 -35.64 -1.84
N GLU A 79 14.53 -35.74 -0.52
CA GLU A 79 13.83 -34.72 0.26
C GLU A 79 14.64 -33.42 0.34
N ALA A 80 15.95 -33.52 0.60
CA ALA A 80 16.85 -32.37 0.61
C ALA A 80 16.92 -31.68 -0.76
N GLU A 81 16.99 -32.45 -1.85
CA GLU A 81 16.94 -31.90 -3.21
C GLU A 81 15.61 -31.21 -3.52
N LYS A 82 14.48 -31.79 -3.09
CA LYS A 82 13.15 -31.18 -3.30
C LYS A 82 13.01 -29.87 -2.52
N LEU A 83 13.49 -29.84 -1.29
CA LEU A 83 13.53 -28.64 -0.46
C LEU A 83 14.43 -27.56 -1.08
N ALA A 84 15.62 -27.94 -1.55
CA ALA A 84 16.54 -27.04 -2.24
C ALA A 84 15.94 -26.49 -3.54
N LYS A 85 15.38 -27.36 -4.38
CA LYS A 85 14.69 -26.98 -5.63
C LYS A 85 13.50 -26.06 -5.39
N MET A 86 12.70 -26.30 -4.35
CA MET A 86 11.61 -25.38 -4.02
C MET A 86 12.12 -24.00 -3.58
N ASN A 87 13.20 -23.94 -2.79
CA ASN A 87 13.79 -22.67 -2.35
C ASN A 87 14.39 -21.90 -3.54
N GLU A 88 15.08 -22.60 -4.44
CA GLU A 88 15.63 -22.01 -5.67
C GLU A 88 14.53 -21.55 -6.64
N GLU A 89 13.50 -22.36 -6.86
CA GLU A 89 12.38 -22.01 -7.74
C GLU A 89 11.62 -20.80 -7.22
N GLN A 90 11.32 -20.75 -5.91
CA GLN A 90 10.67 -19.60 -5.29
C GLN A 90 11.48 -18.32 -5.44
N LYS A 91 12.81 -18.40 -5.27
CA LYS A 91 13.71 -17.25 -5.49
C LYS A 91 13.70 -16.80 -6.95
N ARG A 92 13.82 -17.73 -7.90
CA ARG A 92 13.75 -17.41 -9.33
C ARG A 92 12.42 -16.80 -9.71
N GLN A 93 11.31 -17.32 -9.19
CA GLN A 93 9.97 -16.79 -9.48
C GLN A 93 9.82 -15.37 -8.91
N TYR A 94 10.29 -15.13 -7.69
CA TYR A 94 10.26 -13.79 -7.09
C TYR A 94 11.13 -12.79 -7.86
N GLU A 95 12.34 -13.19 -8.26
CA GLU A 95 13.23 -12.35 -9.08
C GLU A 95 12.61 -12.07 -10.45
N PHE A 96 12.00 -13.08 -11.07
CA PHE A 96 11.32 -12.94 -12.35
C PHE A 96 10.11 -12.02 -12.25
N GLU A 97 9.26 -12.17 -11.25
CA GLU A 97 8.10 -11.30 -11.01
C GLU A 97 8.56 -9.86 -10.74
N LYS A 98 9.62 -9.68 -9.95
CA LYS A 98 10.21 -8.36 -9.70
C LYS A 98 10.72 -7.72 -11.00
N LEU A 99 11.44 -8.47 -11.82
CA LEU A 99 11.94 -8.01 -13.13
C LEU A 99 10.79 -7.69 -14.08
N GLN A 100 9.74 -8.52 -14.12
CA GLN A 100 8.55 -8.27 -14.92
C GLN A 100 7.87 -6.96 -14.51
N LYS A 101 7.65 -6.77 -13.20
CA LYS A 101 7.05 -5.55 -12.66
C LYS A 101 7.88 -4.32 -12.99
N GLU A 102 9.21 -4.41 -12.84
CA GLU A 102 10.11 -3.33 -13.22
C GLU A 102 10.01 -3.01 -14.71
N LEU A 103 10.01 -4.02 -15.59
CA LEU A 103 9.83 -3.83 -17.03
C LEU A 103 8.47 -3.21 -17.38
N GLU A 104 7.39 -3.62 -16.71
CA GLU A 104 6.07 -3.02 -16.89
C GLU A 104 6.05 -1.57 -16.44
N ASP A 105 6.63 -1.25 -15.29
CA ASP A 105 6.73 0.12 -14.78
C ASP A 105 7.57 1.00 -15.73
N TYR A 106 8.67 0.48 -16.26
CA TYR A 106 9.46 1.16 -17.29
C TYR A 106 8.67 1.40 -18.57
N LYS A 107 7.97 0.38 -19.07
CA LYS A 107 7.12 0.51 -20.27
C LYS A 107 6.00 1.52 -20.07
N LYS A 108 5.34 1.51 -18.90
CA LYS A 108 4.29 2.48 -18.55
C LYS A 108 4.85 3.90 -18.49
N LYS A 109 6.03 4.10 -17.89
CA LYS A 109 6.69 5.41 -17.86
C LYS A 109 7.08 5.89 -19.25
N ASP A 110 7.62 5.02 -20.08
CA ASP A 110 8.00 5.37 -21.46
C ASP A 110 6.79 5.73 -22.32
N ALA A 111 5.72 4.93 -22.24
CA ALA A 111 4.45 5.21 -22.90
C ALA A 111 3.87 6.54 -22.42
N TYR A 112 3.81 6.76 -21.11
CA TYR A 112 3.35 8.02 -20.52
C TYR A 112 4.18 9.21 -21.00
N ASN A 113 5.51 9.11 -21.03
CA ASN A 113 6.37 10.20 -21.49
C ASN A 113 6.18 10.51 -22.99
N THR A 114 6.01 9.48 -23.81
CA THR A 114 5.78 9.64 -25.25
C THR A 114 4.42 10.29 -25.50
N MET A 115 3.36 9.76 -24.89
CA MET A 115 2.02 10.33 -25.00
C MET A 115 1.93 11.72 -24.37
N SER A 116 2.63 11.98 -23.26
CA SER A 116 2.69 13.31 -22.63
C SER A 116 3.30 14.35 -23.57
N LYS A 117 4.34 13.98 -24.33
CA LYS A 117 4.94 14.88 -25.32
C LYS A 117 3.97 15.20 -26.46
N GLU A 118 3.22 14.21 -26.93
CA GLU A 118 2.22 14.39 -27.98
C GLU A 118 1.02 15.22 -27.49
N ALA A 119 0.46 14.88 -26.32
CA ALA A 119 -0.60 15.64 -25.69
C ALA A 119 -0.17 17.09 -25.42
N SER A 120 1.05 17.30 -24.94
CA SER A 120 1.61 18.64 -24.74
C SER A 120 1.67 19.43 -26.05
N LYS A 121 2.11 18.81 -27.16
CA LYS A 121 2.09 19.46 -28.48
C LYS A 121 0.66 19.84 -28.90
N MET A 122 -0.30 18.93 -28.77
CA MET A 122 -1.71 19.20 -29.12
C MET A 122 -2.31 20.33 -28.27
N LEU A 123 -1.96 20.43 -26.99
CA LEU A 123 -2.41 21.51 -26.11
C LEU A 123 -1.78 22.85 -26.52
N VAL A 124 -0.49 22.85 -26.89
CA VAL A 124 0.20 24.05 -27.39
C VAL A 124 -0.39 24.54 -28.72
N GLU A 125 -0.84 23.65 -29.61
CA GLU A 125 -1.58 24.02 -30.83
C GLU A 125 -2.87 24.80 -30.53
N HIS A 126 -3.45 24.59 -29.34
CA HIS A 126 -4.60 25.34 -28.85
C HIS A 126 -4.23 26.51 -27.92
N GLU A 127 -2.96 26.93 -27.93
CA GLU A 127 -2.40 28.01 -27.08
C GLU A 127 -2.48 27.73 -25.57
N ILE A 128 -2.63 26.45 -25.19
CA ILE A 128 -2.68 26.02 -23.78
C ILE A 128 -1.31 25.44 -23.41
N VAL A 129 -0.57 26.14 -22.55
CA VAL A 129 0.67 25.61 -21.96
C VAL A 129 0.30 24.75 -20.76
N ALA A 130 0.50 23.44 -20.89
CA ALA A 130 0.15 22.47 -19.87
C ALA A 130 1.37 22.08 -19.02
N ASP A 131 1.21 22.14 -17.70
CA ASP A 131 2.17 21.62 -16.73
C ASP A 131 2.06 20.09 -16.60
N GLU A 132 3.04 19.47 -15.96
CA GLU A 132 3.07 18.02 -15.70
C GLU A 132 1.83 17.53 -14.94
N LYS A 133 1.28 18.37 -14.05
CA LYS A 133 0.02 18.09 -13.35
C LYS A 133 -1.19 18.04 -14.29
N VAL A 134 -1.21 18.83 -15.36
CA VAL A 134 -2.30 18.81 -16.33
C VAL A 134 -2.15 17.58 -17.23
N LEU A 135 -0.93 17.29 -17.67
CA LEU A 135 -0.62 16.12 -18.47
C LEU A 135 -0.98 14.81 -17.75
N SER A 136 -0.79 14.73 -16.42
CA SER A 136 -1.16 13.53 -15.65
C SER A 136 -2.67 13.24 -15.60
N PHE A 137 -3.53 14.26 -15.81
CA PHE A 137 -4.97 14.06 -15.91
C PHE A 137 -5.41 13.69 -17.33
N VAL A 138 -4.72 14.22 -18.33
CA VAL A 138 -5.11 14.13 -19.73
C VAL A 138 -4.55 12.88 -20.42
N VAL A 139 -3.35 12.43 -20.04
CA VAL A 139 -2.71 11.24 -20.62
C VAL A 139 -3.31 9.96 -20.04
N LYS A 140 -3.75 9.06 -20.92
CA LYS A 140 -4.35 7.76 -20.61
C LYS A 140 -3.47 6.61 -21.08
N GLU A 141 -3.95 5.37 -20.91
CA GLU A 141 -3.21 4.16 -21.30
C GLU A 141 -3.07 4.05 -22.82
N THR A 142 -4.03 4.60 -23.57
CA THR A 142 -4.04 4.55 -25.03
C THR A 142 -3.93 5.94 -25.67
N ALA A 143 -3.44 5.96 -26.91
CA ALA A 143 -3.27 7.19 -27.69
C ALA A 143 -4.61 7.85 -28.03
N ASP A 144 -5.62 7.06 -28.41
CA ASP A 144 -6.94 7.55 -28.79
C ASP A 144 -7.66 8.19 -27.59
N GLU A 145 -7.65 7.51 -26.43
CA GLU A 145 -8.23 8.08 -25.20
C GLU A 145 -7.50 9.35 -24.76
N THR A 146 -6.17 9.40 -24.90
CA THR A 146 -5.40 10.61 -24.60
C THR A 146 -5.83 11.76 -25.51
N LYS A 147 -5.98 11.52 -26.81
CA LYS A 147 -6.42 12.53 -27.78
C LYS A 147 -7.83 13.04 -27.49
N ASP A 148 -8.77 12.13 -27.22
CA ASP A 148 -10.14 12.48 -26.88
C ASP A 148 -10.20 13.31 -25.59
N MET A 149 -9.39 12.94 -24.60
CA MET A 149 -9.27 13.69 -23.35
C MET A 149 -8.64 15.06 -23.55
N VAL A 150 -7.61 15.18 -24.40
CA VAL A 150 -7.00 16.47 -24.77
C VAL A 150 -8.07 17.38 -25.38
N ASN A 151 -8.83 16.88 -26.36
CA ASN A 151 -9.87 17.66 -27.04
C ASN A 151 -10.96 18.10 -26.06
N ALA A 152 -11.47 17.18 -25.24
CA ALA A 152 -12.47 17.48 -24.22
C ALA A 152 -11.97 18.52 -23.21
N PHE A 153 -10.70 18.42 -22.80
CA PHE A 153 -10.07 19.38 -21.89
C PHE A 153 -9.95 20.78 -22.51
N VAL A 154 -9.54 20.85 -23.78
CA VAL A 154 -9.44 22.11 -24.54
C VAL A 154 -10.81 22.79 -24.64
N ASP A 155 -11.85 22.03 -24.98
CA ASP A 155 -13.21 22.56 -25.09
C ASP A 155 -13.73 23.07 -23.76
N LEU A 156 -13.50 22.31 -22.68
CA LEU A 156 -13.87 22.71 -21.32
C LEU A 156 -13.16 24.02 -20.91
N ILE A 157 -11.87 24.14 -21.18
CA ILE A 157 -11.11 25.37 -20.87
C ILE A 157 -11.68 26.54 -21.65
N LYS A 158 -11.90 26.40 -22.96
CA LYS A 158 -12.44 27.48 -23.81
C LYS A 158 -13.79 27.95 -23.28
N GLU A 159 -14.68 27.03 -22.92
CA GLU A 159 -15.99 27.36 -22.34
C GLU A 159 -15.84 28.13 -21.00
N LYS A 160 -15.04 27.61 -20.07
CA LYS A 160 -14.89 28.22 -18.74
C LYS A 160 -14.15 29.56 -18.78
N VAL A 161 -13.16 29.69 -19.66
CA VAL A 161 -12.48 30.97 -19.90
C VAL A 161 -13.44 31.98 -20.50
N GLN A 162 -14.24 31.60 -21.51
CA GLN A 162 -15.25 32.50 -22.08
C GLN A 162 -16.28 32.93 -21.04
N ASP A 163 -16.77 32.02 -20.21
CA ASP A 163 -17.71 32.36 -19.13
C ASP A 163 -17.08 33.26 -18.06
N GLY A 164 -15.82 33.01 -17.71
CA GLY A 164 -15.05 33.86 -16.82
C GLY A 164 -14.87 35.27 -17.40
N VAL A 165 -14.52 35.38 -18.68
CA VAL A 165 -14.40 36.64 -19.41
C VAL A 165 -15.75 37.36 -19.49
N LYS A 166 -16.85 36.67 -19.80
CA LYS A 166 -18.20 37.26 -19.80
C LYS A 166 -18.57 37.82 -18.44
N LYS A 167 -18.31 37.08 -17.35
CA LYS A 167 -18.55 37.55 -15.97
C LYS A 167 -17.67 38.75 -15.62
N ALA A 168 -16.40 38.74 -16.01
CA ALA A 168 -15.49 39.85 -15.79
C ALA A 168 -15.89 41.09 -16.60
N LEU A 169 -16.32 40.91 -17.85
CA LEU A 169 -16.74 41.98 -18.76
C LEU A 169 -18.11 42.54 -18.40
N ALA A 170 -19.02 41.72 -17.88
CA ALA A 170 -20.27 42.18 -17.28
C ALA A 170 -20.01 43.18 -16.15
N GLY A 171 -18.83 43.08 -15.50
CA GLY A 171 -18.37 43.99 -14.48
C GLY A 171 -19.23 43.97 -13.22
N THR A 172 -18.75 44.63 -12.17
CA THR A 172 -19.66 45.05 -11.10
C THR A 172 -20.39 46.27 -11.61
N SER A 173 -21.67 46.13 -11.95
CA SER A 173 -22.53 47.30 -12.16
C SER A 173 -22.35 48.23 -10.96
N PRO A 174 -22.21 49.56 -11.16
CA PRO A 174 -22.03 50.50 -10.06
C PRO A 174 -23.06 50.18 -8.99
N LYS A 175 -22.60 49.93 -7.76
CA LYS A 175 -23.54 49.83 -6.64
C LYS A 175 -24.31 51.14 -6.69
N LYS A 176 -25.62 51.04 -6.92
CA LYS A 176 -26.50 52.18 -6.68
C LYS A 176 -26.33 52.42 -5.19
N ASN A 177 -25.50 53.41 -4.85
CA ASN A 177 -25.30 53.82 -3.48
C ASN A 177 -26.70 54.19 -3.00
N ASN A 178 -27.32 53.31 -2.21
CA ASN A 178 -28.50 53.63 -1.43
C ASN A 178 -28.07 54.55 -0.27
N THR A 179 -27.34 55.61 -0.59
CA THR A 179 -27.34 56.81 0.21
C THR A 179 -28.74 57.39 0.03
N THR A 180 -29.56 57.11 1.03
CA THR A 180 -30.69 57.87 1.56
C THR A 180 -31.14 59.10 0.74
N PRO A 181 -32.46 59.24 0.50
CA PRO A 181 -33.05 59.79 -0.71
C PRO A 181 -33.12 61.32 -0.72
N GLY A 182 -32.69 61.90 -1.84
CA GLY A 182 -33.09 63.23 -2.31
C GLY A 182 -33.69 63.22 -3.72
N THR A 183 -33.94 62.04 -4.31
CA THR A 183 -34.41 61.94 -5.69
C THR A 183 -35.63 61.02 -5.75
N ALA A 184 -36.78 61.52 -5.33
CA ALA A 184 -38.03 60.98 -5.82
C ALA A 184 -38.08 61.31 -7.31
N THR A 185 -37.79 60.32 -8.15
CA THR A 185 -37.64 60.47 -9.61
C THR A 185 -38.98 60.59 -10.33
N SER A 186 -40.10 60.42 -9.60
CA SER A 186 -41.44 60.47 -10.16
C SER A 186 -42.39 61.39 -9.39
N LYS A 187 -43.32 62.01 -10.11
CA LYS A 187 -44.40 62.86 -9.57
C LYS A 187 -45.22 62.14 -8.50
N GLU A 188 -45.46 60.84 -8.70
CA GLU A 188 -46.26 60.01 -7.79
C GLU A 188 -45.56 59.74 -6.46
N GLU A 189 -44.25 59.48 -6.48
CA GLU A 189 -43.47 59.29 -5.25
C GLU A 189 -43.44 60.57 -4.42
N ILE A 190 -43.29 61.73 -5.08
CA ILE A 190 -43.33 63.02 -4.40
C ILE A 190 -44.71 63.30 -3.80
N MET A 191 -45.80 62.97 -4.49
CA MET A 191 -47.16 63.16 -3.97
C MET A 191 -47.51 62.22 -2.82
N LYS A 192 -46.98 60.98 -2.83
CA LYS A 192 -47.16 59.97 -1.77
C LYS A 192 -46.41 60.30 -0.48
N GLU A 193 -45.45 61.23 -0.50
CA GLU A 193 -44.74 61.69 0.69
C GLU A 193 -45.74 62.23 1.73
N LYS A 194 -45.74 61.69 2.94
CA LYS A 194 -46.74 62.05 3.98
C LYS A 194 -46.42 63.40 4.61
N ASP A 195 -45.15 63.76 4.68
CA ASP A 195 -44.69 65.02 5.25
C ASP A 195 -44.91 66.18 4.27
N SER A 196 -45.82 67.08 4.62
CA SER A 196 -46.22 68.21 3.77
C SER A 196 -45.06 69.13 3.39
N ILE A 197 -44.18 69.42 4.35
CA ILE A 197 -43.07 70.37 4.14
C ILE A 197 -42.03 69.72 3.24
N LYS A 198 -41.73 68.44 3.46
CA LYS A 198 -40.81 67.69 2.60
C LYS A 198 -41.36 67.50 1.19
N ARG A 199 -42.65 67.19 1.05
CA ARG A 199 -43.31 67.11 -0.26
C ARG A 199 -43.21 68.43 -1.02
N GLN A 200 -43.50 69.56 -0.37
CA GLN A 200 -43.45 70.86 -1.03
C GLN A 200 -42.01 71.24 -1.44
N LYS A 201 -41.02 70.92 -0.61
CA LYS A 201 -39.60 71.08 -0.94
C LYS A 201 -39.19 70.21 -2.14
N LEU A 202 -39.63 68.95 -2.16
CA LEU A 202 -39.38 68.03 -3.28
C LEU A 202 -40.07 68.47 -4.58
N ILE A 203 -41.27 69.05 -4.51
CA ILE A 203 -41.98 69.66 -5.66
C ILE A 203 -41.19 70.85 -6.19
N GLN A 204 -40.66 71.70 -5.30
CA GLN A 204 -39.88 72.88 -5.68
C GLN A 204 -38.54 72.48 -6.33
N GLU A 205 -37.85 71.49 -5.76
CA GLU A 205 -36.59 70.96 -6.29
C GLU A 205 -36.80 70.20 -7.61
N ASN A 206 -37.95 69.54 -7.78
CA ASN A 206 -38.30 68.77 -8.98
C ASN A 206 -39.47 69.38 -9.75
N ILE A 207 -39.49 70.70 -9.90
CA ILE A 207 -40.62 71.44 -10.51
C ILE A 207 -40.94 70.99 -11.95
N HIS A 208 -39.93 70.47 -12.66
CA HIS A 208 -40.07 69.93 -14.00
C HIS A 208 -41.03 68.73 -14.08
N LEU A 209 -41.27 68.02 -12.96
CA LEU A 209 -42.25 66.92 -12.87
C LEU A 209 -43.69 67.39 -12.61
N PHE A 210 -43.90 68.70 -12.33
CA PHE A 210 -45.18 69.28 -11.91
C PHE A 210 -45.67 70.43 -12.81
N LYS A 211 -44.99 70.68 -13.93
CA LYS A 211 -45.49 71.57 -14.98
C LYS A 211 -46.65 70.95 -15.74
#